data_AF-A0A6H1ZX60-F1
#
_entry.id   AF-A0A6H1ZX60-F1
#
_cell.length_a   1.000
_cell.length_b   1.000
_cell.length_c   1.000
_cell.angle_alpha   90.00
_cell.angle_beta   90.00
_cell.angle_gamma   90.00
#
_symmetry.space_group_name_H-M   'P 1'
#
loop_
_entity.id
_entity.type
_entity.pdbx_description
1 polymer ?
#
loop_
_entity_poly.entity_id
_entity_poly.type
_entity_poly.pdbx_seq_one_letter_code
_entity_poly.pdbx_strand_id
1 'polypeptide(L)'
;MNLEKNLKIIKDAKLDIELLRRENAKQCRDNDFKIGELNVTIGVTEKLLEEELKESGEKKLECKLGWCAYRVMPDKWEYDDDKIIEYCKSNNKPYYHTVDIAERMKLKTAILTHQEEYIPGVTVTSQEPKFNYKIKGGL
;
A
#
# COMPACT_ATOMS: atom_id res chain seq x y z
N MET A 1 -40.77 12.20 47.64
CA MET A 1 -40.59 12.04 46.17
C MET A 1 -40.93 10.60 45.84
N ASN A 2 -41.98 10.36 45.06
CA ASN A 2 -42.67 9.06 44.95
C ASN A 2 -41.85 8.05 44.11
N LEU A 3 -41.63 6.84 44.64
CA LEU A 3 -40.89 5.74 44.01
C LEU A 3 -41.33 5.49 42.55
N GLU A 4 -42.64 5.52 42.31
CA GLU A 4 -43.24 5.30 40.99
C GLU A 4 -42.80 6.35 39.96
N LYS A 5 -42.69 7.61 40.38
CA LYS A 5 -42.23 8.71 39.51
C LYS A 5 -40.77 8.51 39.10
N ASN A 6 -39.91 8.08 40.02
CA ASN A 6 -38.51 7.79 39.72
C ASN A 6 -38.36 6.58 38.79
N LEU A 7 -39.15 5.52 39.00
CA LEU A 7 -39.16 4.35 38.12
C LEU A 7 -39.64 4.69 36.71
N LYS A 8 -40.64 5.57 36.57
CA LYS A 8 -41.10 6.07 35.27
C LYS A 8 -40.01 6.84 34.53
N ILE A 9 -39.33 7.77 35.21
CA ILE A 9 -38.21 8.54 34.63
C ILE A 9 -37.10 7.60 34.13
N ILE A 10 -36.74 6.58 34.91
CA ILE A 10 -35.73 5.59 34.49
C ILE A 10 -36.19 4.82 33.25
N LYS A 11 -37.46 4.41 33.20
CA LYS A 11 -38.02 3.70 32.05
C LYS A 11 -37.99 4.57 30.78
N ASP A 12 -38.43 5.81 30.89
CA ASP A 12 -38.48 6.75 29.77
C ASP A 12 -37.05 7.05 29.27
N ALA A 13 -36.10 7.32 30.19
CA ALA A 13 -34.70 7.54 29.83
C ALA A 13 -34.06 6.32 29.14
N LYS A 14 -34.40 5.09 29.56
CA LYS A 14 -33.94 3.87 28.88
C LYS A 14 -34.48 3.75 27.46
N LEU A 15 -35.73 4.15 27.25
CA LEU A 15 -36.34 4.16 25.92
C LEU A 15 -35.65 5.19 25.02
N ASP A 16 -35.39 6.40 25.52
CA ASP A 16 -34.70 7.46 24.78
C ASP A 16 -33.28 7.04 24.38
N ILE A 17 -32.54 6.39 25.29
CA ILE A 17 -31.21 5.83 24.99
C ILE A 17 -31.29 4.84 23.82
N GLU A 18 -32.32 3.98 23.80
CA GLU A 18 -32.47 2.98 22.74
C GLU A 18 -32.85 3.62 21.40
N LEU A 19 -33.68 4.66 21.41
CA LEU A 19 -34.00 5.44 20.21
C LEU A 19 -32.75 6.12 19.64
N LEU A 20 -31.96 6.78 20.49
CA LEU A 20 -30.70 7.41 20.09
C LEU A 20 -29.69 6.40 19.51
N ARG A 21 -29.61 5.20 20.08
CA ARG A 21 -28.77 4.12 19.54
C ARG A 21 -29.19 3.70 18.14
N ARG A 22 -30.49 3.60 17.88
CA ARG A 22 -31.02 3.26 16.55
C ARG A 22 -30.75 4.36 15.53
N GLU A 23 -30.90 5.62 15.93
CA GLU A 23 -30.58 6.77 15.08
C GLU A 23 -29.09 6.80 14.73
N ASN A 24 -28.20 6.61 15.70
CA ASN A 24 -26.77 6.50 15.46
C ASN A 24 -26.44 5.34 14.50
N ALA A 25 -27.05 4.17 14.69
CA ALA A 25 -26.83 3.03 13.81
C ALA A 25 -27.26 3.33 12.35
N LYS A 26 -28.35 4.08 12.17
CA LYS A 26 -28.77 4.55 10.85
C LYS A 26 -27.77 5.56 10.26
N GLN A 27 -27.35 6.56 11.04
CA GLN A 27 -26.39 7.56 10.59
C GLN A 27 -25.04 6.94 10.22
N CYS A 28 -24.54 5.97 10.99
CA CYS A 28 -23.33 5.23 10.66
C CYS A 28 -23.47 4.54 9.30
N ARG A 29 -24.59 3.84 9.06
CA ARG A 29 -24.85 3.19 7.78
C ARG A 29 -24.89 4.18 6.61
N ASP A 30 -25.57 5.31 6.78
CA ASP A 30 -25.66 6.35 5.74
C ASP A 30 -24.29 6.98 5.46
N ASN A 31 -23.46 7.16 6.49
CA ASN A 31 -22.08 7.64 6.35
C ASN A 31 -21.20 6.62 5.64
N ASP A 32 -21.28 5.33 6.01
CA ASP A 32 -20.52 4.26 5.37
C ASP A 32 -20.85 4.16 3.88
N PHE A 33 -22.14 4.32 3.52
CA PHE A 33 -22.57 4.37 2.14
C PHE A 33 -21.93 5.54 1.37
N LYS A 34 -21.98 6.77 1.93
CA LYS A 34 -21.37 7.96 1.32
C LYS A 34 -19.86 7.87 1.21
N ILE A 35 -19.19 7.29 2.20
CA ILE A 35 -17.75 7.00 2.16
C ILE A 35 -17.46 6.07 0.99
N GLY A 36 -18.30 5.05 0.77
CA GLY A 36 -18.24 4.17 -0.40
C GLY A 36 -18.30 4.94 -1.72
N GLU A 37 -19.30 5.81 -1.89
CA GLU A 37 -19.45 6.64 -3.11
C GLU A 37 -18.27 7.57 -3.37
N LEU A 38 -17.73 8.18 -2.31
CA LEU A 38 -16.54 9.04 -2.40
C LEU A 38 -15.29 8.24 -2.78
N ASN A 39 -15.10 7.03 -2.24
CA ASN A 39 -13.99 6.15 -2.62
C ASN A 39 -14.09 5.72 -4.09
N VAL A 40 -15.30 5.46 -4.60
CA VAL A 40 -15.52 5.19 -6.03
C VAL A 40 -15.12 6.40 -6.87
N THR A 41 -15.51 7.60 -6.44
CA THR A 41 -15.16 8.85 -7.13
C THR A 41 -13.64 9.05 -7.17
N ILE A 42 -12.96 8.86 -6.03
CA ILE A 42 -11.48 8.91 -5.96
C ILE A 42 -10.87 7.93 -6.97
N GLY A 43 -11.31 6.67 -6.98
CA GLY A 43 -10.76 5.66 -7.89
C GLY A 43 -10.99 5.95 -9.37
N VAL A 44 -12.13 6.58 -9.72
CA VAL A 44 -12.37 7.05 -11.11
C VAL A 44 -11.45 8.22 -11.45
N THR A 45 -11.33 9.21 -10.56
CA THR A 45 -10.48 10.38 -10.77
C THR A 45 -8.99 10.01 -10.84
N GLU A 46 -8.52 9.04 -10.06
CA GLU A 46 -7.15 8.52 -10.13
C GLU A 46 -6.82 7.94 -11.52
N LYS A 47 -7.77 7.22 -12.13
CA LYS A 47 -7.59 6.68 -13.48
C LYS A 47 -7.53 7.79 -14.53
N LEU A 48 -8.40 8.79 -14.43
CA LEU A 48 -8.38 9.95 -15.32
C LEU A 48 -7.05 10.70 -15.19
N LEU A 49 -6.54 10.89 -13.97
CA LEU A 49 -5.26 11.56 -13.74
C LEU A 49 -4.07 10.77 -14.32
N GLU A 50 -4.15 9.44 -14.29
CA GLU A 50 -3.17 8.57 -14.95
C GLU A 50 -3.25 8.69 -16.48
N GLU A 51 -4.45 8.70 -17.05
CA GLU A 51 -4.68 8.91 -18.50
C GLU A 51 -4.17 10.28 -18.96
N GLU A 52 -4.49 11.35 -18.23
CA GLU A 52 -3.97 12.70 -18.51
C GLU A 52 -2.43 12.75 -18.49
N LEU A 53 -1.80 12.08 -17.54
CA LEU A 53 -0.33 11.99 -17.49
C LEU A 53 0.22 11.24 -18.71
N LYS A 54 -0.42 10.13 -19.12
CA LYS A 54 -0.03 9.38 -20.35
C LYS A 54 -0.16 10.26 -21.59
N GLU A 55 -1.29 10.96 -21.73
CA GLU A 55 -1.57 11.82 -22.88
C GLU A 55 -0.63 13.04 -22.95
N SER A 56 -0.20 13.57 -21.79
CA SER A 56 0.73 14.69 -21.74
C SER A 56 2.12 14.37 -22.31
N GLY A 57 2.55 13.10 -22.26
CA GLY A 57 3.91 12.67 -22.57
C GLY A 57 4.97 13.16 -21.57
N GLU A 58 4.59 13.86 -20.51
CA GLU A 58 5.50 14.34 -19.49
C GLU A 58 5.81 13.29 -18.42
N LYS A 59 6.96 13.42 -17.75
CA LYS A 59 7.32 12.53 -16.64
C LYS A 59 6.55 12.85 -15.34
N LYS A 60 6.11 14.09 -15.18
CA LYS A 60 5.44 14.60 -13.97
C LYS A 60 4.62 15.83 -14.32
N LEU A 61 3.34 15.83 -13.91
CA LEU A 61 2.49 17.02 -13.92
C LEU A 61 2.40 17.59 -12.50
N GLU A 62 2.49 18.91 -12.37
CA GLU A 62 2.45 19.60 -11.08
C GLU A 62 1.54 20.82 -11.13
N CYS A 63 0.73 20.99 -10.09
CA CYS A 63 -0.17 22.12 -9.93
C CYS A 63 -0.08 22.69 -8.51
N LYS A 64 -0.93 23.69 -8.22
CA LYS A 64 -1.03 24.30 -6.89
C LYS A 64 -1.49 23.30 -5.83
N LEU A 65 -2.35 22.35 -6.20
CA LEU A 65 -2.94 21.37 -5.30
C LEU A 65 -2.05 20.14 -5.07
N GLY A 66 -1.08 19.85 -5.94
CA GLY A 66 -0.37 18.58 -5.87
C GLY A 66 0.49 18.28 -7.09
N TRP A 67 0.87 17.01 -7.24
CA TRP A 67 1.54 16.48 -8.42
C TRP A 67 1.14 15.03 -8.69
N CYS A 68 1.27 14.59 -9.94
CA CYS A 68 1.22 13.19 -10.35
C CYS A 68 2.43 12.84 -11.24
N ALA A 69 2.92 11.60 -11.15
CA ALA A 69 4.08 11.13 -11.91
C ALA A 69 4.12 9.61 -11.97
N TYR A 70 4.88 9.07 -12.93
CA TYR A 70 5.32 7.68 -12.91
C TYR A 70 6.55 7.54 -12.03
N ARG A 71 6.41 6.78 -10.95
CA ARG A 71 7.53 6.41 -10.09
C ARG A 71 8.28 5.24 -10.72
N VAL A 72 9.59 5.41 -10.91
CA VAL A 72 10.48 4.30 -11.28
C VAL A 72 10.47 3.26 -10.16
N MET A 73 10.14 2.03 -10.53
CA MET A 73 10.14 0.89 -9.60
C MET A 73 11.53 0.25 -9.60
N PRO A 74 12.08 -0.08 -8.42
CA PRO A 74 13.30 -0.88 -8.37
C PRO A 74 13.02 -2.27 -8.96
N ASP A 75 14.03 -2.92 -9.54
CA ASP A 75 13.87 -4.27 -10.05
C ASP A 75 13.39 -5.22 -8.94
N LYS A 76 12.60 -6.22 -9.34
CA LYS A 76 12.16 -7.30 -8.46
C LYS A 76 13.26 -8.37 -8.43
N TRP A 77 13.65 -8.78 -7.22
CA TRP A 77 14.66 -9.82 -7.02
C TRP A 77 13.99 -11.05 -6.41
N GLU A 78 14.09 -12.18 -7.10
CA GLU A 78 13.63 -13.48 -6.64
C GLU A 78 14.85 -14.38 -6.40
N TYR A 79 14.84 -15.06 -5.25
CA TYR A 79 15.95 -15.88 -4.78
C TYR A 79 15.46 -17.31 -4.56
N ASP A 80 16.11 -18.26 -5.24
CA ASP A 80 16.01 -19.69 -5.03
C ASP A 80 17.22 -20.10 -4.19
N ASP A 81 17.01 -20.13 -2.88
CA ASP A 81 18.07 -20.28 -1.89
C ASP A 81 18.86 -21.59 -2.09
N ASP A 82 18.19 -22.68 -2.49
CA ASP A 82 18.82 -23.98 -2.70
C ASP A 82 19.82 -23.94 -3.87
N LYS A 83 19.41 -23.35 -5.00
CA LYS A 83 20.30 -23.19 -6.17
C LYS A 83 21.46 -22.24 -5.89
N ILE A 84 21.21 -21.18 -5.14
CA ILE A 84 22.25 -20.22 -4.75
C ILE A 84 23.31 -20.90 -3.87
N ILE A 85 22.87 -21.68 -2.87
CA ILE A 85 23.77 -22.41 -1.98
C ILE A 85 24.59 -23.45 -2.78
N GLU A 86 23.98 -24.18 -3.70
CA GLU A 86 24.66 -25.17 -4.54
C GLU A 86 25.72 -24.52 -5.45
N TYR A 87 25.38 -23.41 -6.10
CA TYR A 87 26.33 -22.63 -6.90
C TYR A 87 27.52 -22.15 -6.07
N CYS A 88 27.26 -21.64 -4.87
CA CYS A 88 28.30 -21.09 -4.02
C CYS A 88 29.25 -22.15 -3.45
N LYS A 89 28.71 -23.32 -3.08
CA LYS A 89 29.52 -24.51 -2.71
C LYS A 89 30.41 -24.95 -3.87
N SER A 90 29.85 -25.00 -5.08
CA SER A 90 30.57 -25.45 -6.27
C SER A 90 31.71 -24.51 -6.69
N ASN A 91 31.58 -23.20 -6.39
CA ASN A 91 32.58 -22.19 -6.73
C ASN A 91 33.51 -21.83 -5.56
N ASN A 92 33.53 -22.64 -4.49
CA ASN A 92 34.34 -22.45 -3.28
C ASN A 92 34.24 -21.02 -2.69
N LYS A 93 33.04 -20.44 -2.71
CA LYS A 93 32.82 -19.08 -2.20
C LYS A 93 32.44 -19.13 -0.71
N PRO A 94 33.28 -18.60 0.20
CA PRO A 94 33.17 -18.82 1.64
C PRO A 94 32.02 -18.07 2.33
N TYR A 95 31.34 -17.16 1.62
CA TYR A 95 30.38 -16.20 2.20
C TYR A 95 28.91 -16.50 1.91
N TYR A 96 28.57 -17.69 1.43
CA TYR A 96 27.24 -17.98 0.88
C TYR A 96 26.76 -19.40 1.21
N HIS A 97 27.11 -19.89 2.41
CA HIS A 97 26.67 -21.22 2.87
C HIS A 97 25.27 -21.17 3.49
N THR A 98 24.77 -19.98 3.79
CA THR A 98 23.40 -19.66 4.18
C THR A 98 22.85 -18.60 3.22
N VAL A 99 21.53 -18.34 3.25
CA VAL A 99 20.94 -17.19 2.56
C VAL A 99 20.29 -16.28 3.59
N ASP A 100 21.12 -15.64 4.41
CA ASP A 100 20.65 -14.56 5.28
C ASP A 100 20.52 -13.23 4.49
N ILE A 101 19.78 -12.27 5.02
CA ILE A 101 19.54 -10.94 4.42
C ILE A 101 20.85 -10.23 4.05
N ALA A 102 21.88 -10.38 4.89
CA ALA A 102 23.20 -9.80 4.66
C ALA A 102 23.92 -10.44 3.44
N GLU A 103 23.69 -11.73 3.17
CA GLU A 103 24.28 -12.46 2.04
C GLU A 103 23.55 -12.11 0.73
N ARG A 104 22.22 -11.93 0.77
CA ARG A 104 21.43 -11.42 -0.38
C ARG A 104 21.87 -10.03 -0.82
N MET A 105 22.20 -9.13 0.12
CA MET A 105 22.73 -7.80 -0.24
C MET A 105 24.08 -7.89 -0.96
N LYS A 106 24.98 -8.77 -0.52
CA LYS A 106 26.28 -8.99 -1.17
C LYS A 106 26.12 -9.56 -2.59
N LEU A 107 25.23 -10.54 -2.77
CA LEU A 107 24.89 -11.10 -4.09
C LEU A 107 24.35 -10.00 -5.03
N LYS A 108 23.42 -9.18 -4.52
CA LYS A 108 22.89 -8.03 -5.26
C LYS A 108 23.99 -7.05 -5.68
N THR A 109 24.92 -6.71 -4.79
CA THR A 109 26.06 -5.84 -5.13
C THR A 109 26.97 -6.47 -6.17
N ALA A 110 27.30 -7.76 -6.06
CA ALA A 110 28.17 -8.45 -7.02
C ALA A 110 27.59 -8.44 -8.45
N ILE A 111 26.28 -8.67 -8.59
CA ILE A 111 25.58 -8.62 -9.88
C ILE A 111 25.53 -7.17 -10.42
N LEU A 112 25.14 -6.20 -9.59
CA LEU A 112 25.05 -4.79 -10.00
C LEU A 112 26.40 -4.16 -10.35
N THR A 113 27.50 -4.68 -9.81
CA THR A 113 28.87 -4.21 -10.08
C THR A 113 29.58 -5.01 -11.18
N HIS A 114 28.86 -5.92 -11.85
CA HIS A 114 29.39 -6.82 -12.88
C HIS A 114 30.57 -7.70 -12.41
N GLN A 115 30.68 -7.96 -11.11
CA GLN A 115 31.64 -8.93 -10.58
C GLN A 115 31.19 -10.37 -10.88
N GLU A 116 29.88 -10.58 -11.05
CA GLU A 116 29.28 -11.82 -11.51
C GLU A 116 28.19 -11.50 -12.53
N GLU A 117 28.27 -12.10 -13.72
CA GLU A 117 27.28 -11.91 -14.80
C GLU A 117 26.01 -12.72 -14.57
N TYR A 118 26.11 -13.86 -13.88
CA TYR A 118 24.99 -14.75 -13.63
C TYR A 118 25.18 -15.58 -12.36
N ILE A 119 24.17 -15.57 -11.49
CA ILE A 119 24.09 -16.41 -10.29
C ILE A 119 22.86 -17.31 -10.44
N PRO A 120 23.03 -18.63 -10.62
CA PRO A 120 21.92 -19.58 -10.61
C PRO A 120 21.04 -19.39 -9.37
N GLY A 121 19.73 -19.31 -9.59
CA GLY A 121 18.75 -19.09 -8.53
C GLY A 121 18.48 -17.62 -8.18
N VAL A 122 19.15 -16.66 -8.83
CA VAL A 122 18.77 -15.24 -8.75
C VAL A 122 18.08 -14.82 -10.04
N THR A 123 16.84 -14.38 -9.92
CA THR A 123 16.09 -13.78 -11.05
C THR A 123 15.85 -12.31 -10.75
N VAL A 124 16.28 -11.44 -11.67
CA VAL A 124 16.06 -10.00 -11.59
C VAL A 124 15.09 -9.59 -12.71
N THR A 125 13.95 -9.06 -12.32
CA THR A 125 12.89 -8.65 -13.26
C THR A 125 12.70 -7.15 -13.19
N SER A 126 12.89 -6.46 -14.32
CA SER A 126 12.57 -5.04 -14.44
C SER A 126 11.09 -4.81 -14.18
N GLN A 127 10.77 -3.79 -13.40
CA GLN A 127 9.40 -3.44 -13.05
C GLN A 127 8.95 -2.21 -13.82
N GLU A 128 7.73 -2.26 -14.34
CA GLU A 128 7.12 -1.09 -14.97
C GLU A 128 6.95 0.06 -13.96
N PRO A 129 7.14 1.32 -14.40
CA PRO A 129 6.89 2.48 -13.56
C PRO A 129 5.44 2.49 -13.06
N LYS A 130 5.26 2.80 -11.76
CA LYS A 130 3.94 2.83 -11.14
C LYS A 130 3.42 4.26 -11.06
N PHE A 131 2.17 4.48 -11.47
CA PHE A 131 1.50 5.77 -11.29
C PHE A 131 1.43 6.13 -9.80
N ASN A 132 1.69 7.40 -9.49
CA ASN A 132 1.65 7.93 -8.13
C ASN A 132 1.29 9.42 -8.15
N TYR A 133 0.65 9.88 -7.07
CA TYR A 133 0.32 11.30 -6.89
C TYR A 133 0.45 11.74 -5.43
N LYS A 134 0.51 13.05 -5.21
CA LYS A 134 0.53 13.65 -3.87
C LYS A 134 -0.20 14.98 -3.87
N ILE A 135 -1.06 15.18 -2.88
CA ILE A 135 -1.74 16.45 -2.61
C ILE A 135 -0.87 17.30 -1.67
N LYS A 136 -0.66 18.58 -2.01
CA LYS A 136 0.04 19.57 -1.19
C LYS A 136 -0.87 20.03 -0.05
N GLY A 137 -0.31 20.17 1.15
CA GLY A 137 -1.04 20.64 2.33
C GLY A 137 -1.89 19.59 3.04
N GLY A 138 -2.18 18.45 2.40
CA GLY A 138 -2.93 17.34 2.98
C GLY A 138 -4.40 17.65 3.29
N LEU A 139 -5.18 16.58 3.46
CA LEU A 139 -6.13 16.47 4.56
C LEU A 139 -5.43 15.67 5.66
#